data_AF-A0A6N7Y0M7-F1
#
_entry.id   AF-A0A6N7Y0M7-F1
#
_cell.length_a   1.000
_cell.length_b   1.000
_cell.length_c   1.000
_cell.angle_alpha   90.00
_cell.angle_beta   90.00
_cell.angle_gamma   90.00
#
_symmetry.space_group_name_H-M   'P 1'
#
loop_
_entity.id
_entity.type
_entity.pdbx_description
1 polymer ?
#
loop_
_entity_poly.entity_id
_entity_poly.type
_entity_poly.pdbx_seq_one_letter_code
_entity_poly.pdbx_strand_id
1 'polypeptide(L)'
;MDEDKFGDKKIKYGPGNCEDIIGIKGYRAKGQIISYLADDSRGILPHGIVNGSIIFVDTKASYKEGDLIIIKDLRNKKDGVRIAKAISKKEKDFMGRIFLVTTTY
;
A
#
# COMPACT_ATOMS: atom_id res chain seq x y z
N MET A 1 17.63 45.92 -2.76
CA MET A 1 16.64 46.62 -3.60
C MET A 1 16.73 45.99 -4.99
N ASP A 2 16.52 44.67 -5.09
CA ASP A 2 15.21 43.97 -5.06
C ASP A 2 14.41 44.37 -6.31
N GLU A 3 14.00 43.48 -7.22
CA GLU A 3 13.24 42.27 -6.94
C GLU A 3 13.53 41.15 -7.97
N ASP A 4 13.84 39.96 -7.45
CA ASP A 4 13.78 38.69 -8.19
C ASP A 4 12.32 38.41 -8.60
N LYS A 5 12.04 38.46 -9.91
CA LYS A 5 10.77 37.98 -10.46
C LYS A 5 10.75 36.44 -10.47
N PHE A 6 10.50 35.86 -9.30
CA PHE A 6 10.14 34.46 -9.16
C PHE A 6 8.74 34.27 -9.75
N GLY A 7 8.67 34.02 -11.06
CA GLY A 7 7.42 33.71 -11.73
C GLY A 7 6.80 32.47 -11.09
N ASP A 8 5.60 32.63 -10.52
CA ASP A 8 4.76 31.56 -10.01
C ASP A 8 4.50 30.51 -11.11
N LYS A 9 5.37 29.49 -11.20
CA LYS A 9 5.04 28.28 -11.93
C LYS A 9 3.97 27.55 -11.14
N LYS A 10 2.70 27.79 -11.47
CA LYS A 10 1.59 26.93 -11.06
C LYS A 10 1.88 25.50 -11.50
N ILE A 11 2.33 24.66 -10.58
CA ILE A 11 2.50 23.23 -10.81
C ILE A 11 1.10 22.65 -10.99
N LYS A 12 0.75 22.30 -12.22
CA LYS A 12 -0.47 21.54 -12.53
C LYS A 12 -0.20 20.08 -12.20
N TYR A 13 -0.81 19.56 -11.14
CA TYR A 13 -0.88 18.12 -10.91
C TYR A 13 -1.97 17.55 -11.83
N GLY A 14 -1.57 16.78 -12.84
CA GLY A 14 -2.47 15.97 -13.66
C GLY A 14 -2.33 14.50 -13.28
N PRO A 15 -3.39 13.67 -13.42
CA PRO A 15 -3.24 12.22 -13.27
C PRO A 15 -2.26 11.70 -14.34
N GLY A 16 -1.17 11.07 -13.90
CA GLY A 16 -0.18 10.47 -14.78
C GLY A 16 -0.74 9.23 -15.49
N ASN A 17 -0.36 9.04 -16.75
CA ASN A 17 -0.75 7.85 -17.51
C ASN A 17 -0.19 6.56 -16.87
N CYS A 18 -1.04 5.55 -16.89
CA CYS A 18 -1.08 4.40 -16.01
C CYS A 18 -0.18 3.25 -16.56
N GLU A 19 1.14 3.44 -16.64
CA GLU A 19 2.10 2.33 -16.85
C GLU A 19 3.28 2.30 -15.86
N ASP A 20 3.32 3.22 -14.88
CA ASP A 20 4.32 3.31 -13.79
C ASP A 20 3.67 3.47 -12.40
N ILE A 21 2.47 2.90 -12.23
CA ILE A 21 1.56 3.24 -11.12
C ILE A 21 2.13 2.72 -9.81
N ILE A 22 2.61 3.66 -8.99
CA ILE A 22 3.37 3.47 -7.74
C ILE A 22 4.88 3.27 -7.97
N GLY A 23 5.50 4.20 -8.70
CA GLY A 23 6.93 4.46 -8.58
C GLY A 23 7.25 5.21 -7.28
N ILE A 24 7.56 4.50 -6.18
CA ILE A 24 8.12 5.13 -4.99
C ILE A 24 9.59 5.43 -5.28
N LYS A 25 9.94 6.71 -5.46
CA LYS A 25 11.33 7.15 -5.69
C LYS A 25 12.21 6.63 -4.55
N GLY A 26 13.20 5.80 -4.89
CA GLY A 26 14.10 5.15 -3.93
C GLY A 26 13.74 3.69 -3.56
N TYR A 27 12.54 3.21 -3.93
CA TYR A 27 12.15 1.81 -3.75
C TYR A 27 12.55 0.99 -4.98
N ARG A 28 13.50 0.08 -4.80
CA ARG A 28 14.15 -0.62 -5.92
C ARG A 28 13.29 -1.74 -6.54
N ALA A 29 12.20 -2.15 -5.90
CA ALA A 29 11.35 -3.24 -6.35
C ALA A 29 10.33 -2.76 -7.41
N LYS A 30 10.81 -2.46 -8.62
CA LYS A 30 9.94 -2.15 -9.76
C LYS A 30 9.04 -3.34 -10.12
N GLY A 31 7.75 -3.08 -10.36
CA GLY A 31 6.76 -4.09 -10.80
C GLY A 31 6.35 -5.10 -9.74
N GLN A 32 6.59 -4.81 -8.46
CA GLN A 32 6.31 -5.74 -7.33
C GLN A 32 5.39 -5.12 -6.27
N ILE A 33 4.98 -3.85 -6.47
CA ILE A 33 4.09 -3.14 -5.58
C ILE A 33 2.67 -3.25 -6.11
N ILE A 34 1.74 -3.59 -5.22
CA ILE A 34 0.30 -3.49 -5.44
C ILE A 34 -0.33 -2.63 -4.36
N SER A 35 -1.52 -2.10 -4.63
CA SER A 35 -2.30 -1.33 -3.65
C SER A 35 -3.67 -1.95 -3.41
N TYR A 36 -4.10 -1.92 -2.15
CA TYR A 36 -5.46 -2.25 -1.73
C TYR A 36 -6.14 -1.03 -1.10
N LEU A 37 -7.46 -1.02 -1.14
CA LEU A 37 -8.28 -0.12 -0.32
C LEU A 37 -8.72 -0.89 0.92
N ALA A 38 -8.50 -0.32 2.10
CA ALA A 38 -8.96 -0.90 3.35
C ALA A 38 -10.50 -0.86 3.40
N ASP A 39 -11.12 -1.99 3.77
CA ASP A 39 -12.57 -2.15 3.89
C ASP A 39 -12.87 -2.94 5.17
N ASP A 40 -13.65 -2.33 6.08
CA ASP A 40 -14.09 -2.93 7.35
C ASP A 40 -15.52 -3.51 7.29
N SER A 41 -16.17 -3.51 6.12
CA SER A 41 -17.55 -3.98 5.96
C SER A 41 -17.80 -5.42 6.41
N ARG A 42 -16.74 -6.23 6.52
CA ARG A 42 -16.80 -7.66 6.88
C ARG A 42 -15.96 -8.03 8.11
N GLY A 43 -15.47 -7.04 8.85
CA GLY A 43 -14.68 -7.30 10.05
C GLY A 43 -13.80 -6.12 10.45
N ILE A 44 -13.07 -6.29 11.55
CA ILE A 44 -12.26 -5.24 12.14
C ILE A 44 -10.90 -5.17 11.41
N LEU A 45 -10.54 -4.00 10.90
CA LEU A 45 -9.19 -3.72 10.39
C LEU A 45 -8.18 -3.69 11.56
N PRO A 46 -6.93 -4.13 11.36
CA PRO A 46 -5.90 -4.05 12.40
C PRO A 46 -5.70 -2.62 12.91
N HIS A 47 -5.34 -2.50 14.20
CA HIS A 47 -5.16 -1.21 14.88
C HIS A 47 -4.23 -0.27 14.08
N GLY A 48 -4.71 0.95 13.83
CA GLY A 48 -3.98 1.97 13.08
C GLY A 48 -4.28 2.01 11.58
N ILE A 49 -5.08 1.09 11.03
CA ILE A 49 -5.57 1.15 9.65
C ILE A 49 -7.04 1.57 9.67
N VAL A 50 -7.32 2.77 9.14
CA VAL A 50 -8.66 3.32 9.03
C VAL A 50 -9.33 2.82 7.75
N ASN A 51 -10.64 2.58 7.79
CA ASN A 51 -11.43 2.26 6.59
C ASN A 51 -11.17 3.29 5.47
N GLY A 52 -11.07 2.84 4.22
CA GLY A 52 -10.74 3.68 3.07
C GLY A 52 -9.26 4.07 2.95
N SER A 53 -8.37 3.63 3.85
CA SER A 53 -6.93 3.85 3.68
C SER A 53 -6.38 3.09 2.46
N ILE A 54 -5.41 3.68 1.77
CA ILE A 54 -4.66 3.01 0.71
C ILE A 54 -3.49 2.25 1.34
N ILE A 55 -3.42 0.95 1.08
CA ILE A 55 -2.42 0.03 1.61
C ILE A 55 -1.47 -0.35 0.49
N PHE A 56 -0.18 -0.07 0.66
CA PHE A 56 0.86 -0.47 -0.28
C PHE A 56 1.56 -1.73 0.18
N VAL A 57 1.67 -2.67 -0.75
CA VAL A 57 2.15 -4.03 -0.49
C VAL A 57 3.27 -4.36 -1.44
N ASP A 58 4.39 -4.83 -0.92
CA ASP A 58 5.44 -5.46 -1.72
C ASP A 58 5.19 -6.97 -1.77
N THR A 59 4.88 -7.46 -2.96
CA THR A 59 4.52 -8.86 -3.23
C THR A 59 5.69 -9.84 -3.13
N LYS A 60 6.94 -9.35 -3.14
CA LYS A 60 8.15 -10.19 -3.05
C LYS A 60 9.00 -9.89 -1.82
N ALA A 61 8.60 -8.94 -0.98
CA ALA A 61 9.30 -8.65 0.26
C ALA A 61 9.32 -9.87 1.20
N SER A 62 10.50 -10.16 1.75
CA SER A 62 10.61 -10.96 2.96
C SER A 62 9.97 -10.24 4.15
N TYR A 63 9.44 -10.99 5.10
CA TYR A 63 8.86 -10.47 6.34
C TYR A 63 9.40 -11.25 7.56
N LYS A 64 9.22 -10.67 8.74
CA LYS A 64 9.51 -11.29 10.04
C LYS A 64 8.24 -11.40 10.87
N GLU A 65 8.32 -12.18 11.95
CA GLU A 65 7.27 -12.24 12.95
C GLU A 65 6.92 -10.83 13.44
N GLY A 66 5.62 -10.55 13.53
CA GLY A 66 5.09 -9.26 13.92
C GLY A 66 4.84 -8.27 12.78
N ASP A 67 5.38 -8.51 11.57
CA ASP A 67 5.11 -7.66 10.40
C ASP A 67 3.63 -7.79 9.98
N LEU A 68 3.06 -6.71 9.45
CA LEU A 68 1.76 -6.75 8.79
C LEU A 68 1.92 -7.25 7.34
N ILE A 69 1.12 -8.24 6.98
CA ILE A 69 1.15 -8.91 5.69
C ILE A 69 -0.27 -9.05 5.12
N ILE A 70 -0.33 -9.24 3.80
CA ILE A 70 -1.54 -9.68 3.12
C ILE A 70 -1.44 -11.18 2.90
N ILE A 71 -2.51 -11.89 3.23
CA ILE A 71 -2.68 -13.29 2.90
C ILE A 71 -3.99 -13.51 2.14
N LYS A 72 -4.02 -14.54 1.29
CA LYS A 72 -5.25 -14.95 0.61
C LYS A 72 -6.24 -15.52 1.62
N ASP A 73 -7.50 -15.10 1.54
CA ASP A 73 -8.60 -15.66 2.31
C ASP A 73 -9.81 -15.91 1.41
N LEU A 74 -9.88 -17.14 0.88
CA LEU A 74 -10.94 -17.60 -0.01
C LEU A 74 -12.33 -17.58 0.63
N ARG A 75 -12.42 -17.51 1.97
CA ARG A 75 -13.71 -17.38 2.68
C ARG A 75 -14.35 -16.00 2.41
N ASN A 76 -13.55 -15.01 2.01
CA ASN A 76 -14.03 -13.64 1.85
C ASN A 76 -14.52 -13.32 0.42
N LYS A 77 -14.16 -14.13 -0.60
CA LYS A 77 -14.65 -14.20 -2.00
C LYS A 77 -13.61 -15.01 -2.82
N LYS A 78 -13.88 -15.26 -4.12
CA LYS A 78 -12.97 -15.98 -5.05
C LYS A 78 -11.54 -15.37 -5.10
N ASP A 79 -11.43 -14.07 -4.85
CA ASP A 79 -10.17 -13.30 -4.75
C ASP A 79 -10.02 -12.56 -3.41
N GLY A 80 -10.66 -13.07 -2.36
CA GLY A 80 -10.61 -12.46 -1.04
C GLY A 80 -9.19 -12.48 -0.46
N VAL A 81 -8.81 -11.36 0.17
CA VAL A 81 -7.57 -11.23 0.94
C VAL A 81 -7.90 -10.66 2.32
N ARG A 82 -6.99 -10.85 3.27
CA ARG A 82 -7.08 -10.20 4.58
C ARG A 82 -5.71 -9.73 5.05
N ILE A 83 -5.74 -8.74 5.93
CA ILE A 83 -4.56 -8.28 6.66
C ILE A 83 -4.33 -9.21 7.84
N ALA A 84 -3.09 -9.63 8.05
CA ALA A 84 -2.67 -10.42 9.18
C ALA A 84 -1.37 -9.88 9.76
N LYS A 85 -1.15 -10.14 11.06
CA LYS A 85 0.15 -10.01 11.68
C LYS A 85 0.85 -11.37 11.55
N ALA A 86 2.04 -11.39 10.97
CA ALA A 86 2.80 -12.63 10.79
C ALA A 86 3.14 -13.24 12.15
N ILE A 87 2.82 -14.52 12.36
CA ILE A 87 3.16 -15.28 13.57
C ILE A 87 4.37 -16.19 13.35
N SER A 88 4.78 -16.37 12.08
CA SER A 88 5.95 -17.13 11.66
C SER A 88 6.58 -16.49 10.42
N LYS A 89 7.76 -16.96 10.00
CA LYS A 89 8.43 -16.47 8.76
C LYS A 89 7.89 -17.10 7.47
N LYS A 90 6.91 -18.01 7.55
CA LYS A 90 6.35 -18.74 6.40
C LYS A 90 4.85 -18.99 6.60
N GLU A 91 4.10 -17.91 6.72
CA GLU A 91 2.66 -17.91 6.61
C GLU A 91 2.23 -18.52 5.28
N LYS A 92 1.31 -19.49 5.38
CA LYS A 92 0.63 -20.05 4.24
C LYS A 92 -0.17 -18.94 3.55
N ASP A 93 -0.23 -18.99 2.22
CA ASP A 93 -1.05 -18.07 1.41
C ASP A 93 -0.58 -16.60 1.45
N PHE A 94 0.68 -16.34 1.82
CA PHE A 94 1.32 -15.02 1.75
C PHE A 94 1.23 -14.41 0.34
N MET A 95 0.81 -13.15 0.28
CA MET A 95 0.70 -12.39 -0.98
C MET A 95 1.60 -11.16 -1.01
N GLY A 96 2.08 -10.69 0.14
CA GLY A 96 2.99 -9.55 0.20
C GLY A 96 3.03 -8.90 1.59
N ARG A 97 4.07 -8.11 1.84
CA ARG A 97 4.25 -7.37 3.09
C ARG A 97 3.75 -5.94 2.93
N ILE A 98 2.97 -5.46 3.89
CA ILE A 98 2.58 -4.06 3.96
C ILE A 98 3.81 -3.24 4.37
N PHE A 99 4.15 -2.21 3.59
CA PHE A 99 5.26 -1.32 3.92
C PHE A 99 4.84 0.14 4.08
N LEU A 100 3.64 0.51 3.61
CA LEU A 100 3.07 1.84 3.79
C LEU A 100 1.55 1.75 3.82
N VAL A 101 0.94 2.51 4.74
CA VAL A 101 -0.50 2.78 4.76
C VAL A 101 -0.67 4.29 4.78
N THR A 102 -1.54 4.81 3.91
CA THR A 102 -1.90 6.22 3.90
C THR A 102 -3.40 6.37 4.00
N THR A 103 -3.84 7.25 4.88
CA THR A 103 -5.24 7.61 5.00
C THR A 103 -5.48 8.85 4.16
N THR A 104 -6.50 8.81 3.31
CA THR A 104 -6.97 9.98 2.58
C THR A 104 -8.02 10.67 3.46
N TYR A 105 -7.76 11.92 3.84
CA TYR A 105 -8.71 12.77 4.58
C TYR A 105 -9.71 13.43 3.63
#